data_AF-A0AAW1TG55-F1
#
_entry.id   AF-A0AAW1TG55-F1
#
_cell.length_a   1.000
_cell.length_b   1.000
_cell.length_c   1.000
_cell.angle_alpha   90.00
_cell.angle_beta   90.00
_cell.angle_gamma   90.00
#
_symmetry.space_group_name_H-M   'P 1'
#
loop_
_entity.id
_entity.type
_entity.pdbx_description
1 polymer ?
#
loop_
_entity_poly.entity_id
_entity_poly.type
_entity_poly.pdbx_seq_one_letter_code
_entity_poly.pdbx_strand_id
1 'polypeptide(L)'
;MVAGGVQGELPALTEEGQIILASPTQLAMSPNGNGGVYEALHKSGALENMRQHSVEAVDCYSVDNALVRPGSPSFVGHCWHRNTDCGARVVAKAYPEERVGVFAQRDGRIEVVEYSELDPHEAAATDPSTEQLKYNWSNVCMHYFSREFLERAAAFLSSGKGCYHAAKKSISSKDGPVQGVKLEAFIFDTFSIARQVTLMEVHRHEEFAPVKNAPGSAKDSPNTARAAVLALHKRWHEQSANASTSKKIGPEISPLLSYAGEGLHSCLDP
;
A
#
# COMPACT_ATOMS: atom_id res chain seq x y z
N MET A 1 -15.23 2.12 -16.74
CA MET A 1 -14.21 2.89 -17.47
C MET A 1 -12.86 2.52 -16.86
N VAL A 2 -11.85 2.22 -17.68
CA VAL A 2 -10.46 2.07 -17.19
C VAL A 2 -9.72 3.32 -17.65
N ALA A 3 -9.14 4.05 -16.71
CA ALA A 3 -8.33 5.23 -16.99
C ALA A 3 -6.86 4.91 -16.69
N GLY A 4 -5.97 5.23 -17.62
CA GLY A 4 -4.52 5.15 -17.41
C GLY A 4 -3.95 6.49 -16.98
N GLY A 5 -2.87 6.45 -16.20
CA GLY A 5 -2.09 7.62 -15.81
C GLY A 5 -0.61 7.26 -15.73
N VAL A 6 0.26 8.26 -15.88
CA VAL A 6 1.71 8.09 -15.78
C VAL A 6 2.21 8.96 -14.63
N GLN A 7 2.96 8.34 -13.72
CA GLN A 7 3.63 9.03 -12.64
C GLN A 7 4.85 9.82 -13.17
N GLY A 8 5.18 10.94 -12.53
CA GLY A 8 6.36 11.73 -12.87
C GLY A 8 7.69 11.07 -12.48
N GLU A 9 8.76 11.66 -12.97
CA GLU A 9 10.13 11.29 -12.64
C GLU A 9 10.88 12.51 -12.09
N LEU A 10 11.91 12.24 -11.29
CA LEU A 10 12.86 13.24 -10.80
C LEU A 10 14.27 12.92 -11.29
N PRO A 11 15.10 13.93 -11.57
CA PRO A 11 16.50 13.71 -11.88
C PRO A 11 17.24 13.15 -10.66
N ALA A 12 18.13 12.20 -10.91
CA ALA A 12 19.14 11.77 -9.96
C ALA A 12 20.15 12.89 -9.69
N LEU A 13 20.60 12.96 -8.44
CA LEU A 13 21.54 13.98 -7.98
C LEU A 13 22.85 13.34 -7.54
N THR A 14 23.97 14.05 -7.64
CA THR A 14 25.20 13.72 -6.90
C THR A 14 24.98 13.99 -5.41
N GLU A 15 25.90 13.54 -4.54
CA GLU A 15 25.80 13.84 -3.11
C GLU A 15 25.91 15.35 -2.81
N GLU A 16 26.51 16.12 -3.73
CA GLU A 16 26.63 17.58 -3.69
C GLU A 16 25.40 18.29 -4.28
N GLY A 17 24.38 17.54 -4.74
CA GLY A 17 23.13 18.09 -5.26
C GLY A 17 23.14 18.47 -6.74
N GLN A 18 24.15 18.04 -7.52
CA GLN A 18 24.21 18.31 -8.95
C GLN A 18 23.40 17.27 -9.75
N ILE A 19 22.73 17.67 -10.82
CA ILE A 19 21.99 16.72 -11.67
C ILE A 19 22.96 15.80 -12.42
N ILE A 20 22.68 14.49 -12.41
CA ILE A 20 23.47 13.48 -13.11
C ILE A 20 22.97 13.32 -14.55
N LEU A 21 23.92 13.25 -15.49
CA LEU A 21 23.65 12.94 -16.90
C LEU A 21 23.77 11.44 -17.18
N ALA A 22 22.73 10.84 -17.75
CA ALA A 22 22.77 9.47 -18.26
C ALA A 22 23.55 9.39 -19.59
N SER A 23 23.50 10.44 -20.40
CA SER A 23 24.25 10.61 -21.65
C SER A 23 24.56 12.10 -21.87
N PRO A 24 25.38 12.50 -22.87
CA PRO A 24 25.65 13.91 -23.15
C PRO A 24 24.40 14.78 -23.39
N THR A 25 23.25 14.17 -23.71
CA THR A 25 21.99 14.87 -24.04
C THR A 25 20.80 14.44 -23.18
N GLN A 26 20.98 13.54 -22.20
CA GLN A 26 19.89 13.01 -21.38
C GLN A 26 20.24 13.01 -19.90
N LEU A 27 19.28 13.43 -19.08
CA LEU A 27 19.35 13.35 -17.63
C LEU A 27 19.16 11.90 -17.16
N ALA A 28 19.82 11.53 -16.07
CA ALA A 28 19.50 10.30 -15.36
C ALA A 28 18.22 10.51 -14.55
N MET A 29 17.11 9.93 -14.98
CA MET A 29 15.80 10.07 -14.34
C MET A 29 15.45 8.83 -13.51
N SER A 30 14.61 9.00 -12.50
CA SER A 30 13.98 7.90 -11.76
C SER A 30 12.55 8.24 -11.36
N PRO A 31 11.65 7.26 -11.21
CA PRO A 31 10.31 7.47 -10.68
C PRO A 31 10.36 8.25 -9.36
N ASN A 32 9.45 9.20 -9.18
CA ASN A 32 9.48 10.12 -8.03
C ASN A 32 8.86 9.56 -6.73
N GLY A 33 8.82 8.23 -6.57
CA GLY A 33 8.22 7.53 -5.41
C GLY A 33 6.69 7.49 -5.43
N ASN A 34 6.06 6.54 -4.73
CA ASN A 34 4.60 6.33 -4.83
C ASN A 34 3.75 7.55 -4.38
N GLY A 35 4.32 8.49 -3.61
CA GLY A 35 3.70 9.79 -3.30
C GLY A 35 3.52 10.70 -4.51
N GLY A 36 4.19 10.41 -5.63
CA GLY A 36 3.95 11.07 -6.93
C GLY A 36 2.52 10.91 -7.45
N VAL A 37 1.72 9.99 -6.88
CA VAL A 37 0.31 9.79 -7.24
C VAL A 37 -0.52 11.05 -7.07
N TYR A 38 -0.29 11.87 -6.04
CA TYR A 38 -1.09 13.08 -5.79
C TYR A 38 -0.91 14.10 -6.92
N GLU A 39 0.34 14.34 -7.32
CA GLU A 39 0.66 15.23 -8.42
C GLU A 39 0.15 14.67 -9.75
N ALA A 40 0.31 13.36 -9.98
CA ALA A 40 -0.15 12.69 -11.20
C ALA A 40 -1.68 12.78 -11.35
N LEU A 41 -2.45 12.55 -10.27
CA LEU A 41 -3.90 12.67 -10.27
C LEU A 41 -4.36 14.11 -10.56
N HIS A 42 -3.67 15.10 -10.01
CA HIS A 42 -3.96 16.50 -10.27
C HIS A 42 -3.64 16.90 -11.71
N LYS A 43 -2.40 16.64 -12.18
CA LYS A 43 -1.93 17.05 -13.52
C LYS A 43 -2.67 16.34 -14.66
N SER A 44 -3.08 15.10 -14.47
CA SER A 44 -3.83 14.33 -15.47
C SER A 44 -5.30 14.77 -15.61
N GLY A 45 -5.80 15.59 -14.67
CA GLY A 45 -7.23 15.91 -14.59
C GLY A 45 -8.07 14.77 -14.01
N ALA A 46 -7.46 13.71 -13.47
CA ALA A 46 -8.18 12.58 -12.87
C ALA A 46 -9.05 13.02 -11.67
N LEU A 47 -8.57 13.95 -10.84
CA LEU A 47 -9.37 14.49 -9.72
C LEU A 47 -10.61 15.23 -10.21
N GLU A 48 -10.48 16.01 -11.29
CA GLU A 48 -11.60 16.70 -11.92
C GLU A 48 -12.59 15.72 -12.55
N ASN A 49 -12.08 14.67 -13.23
CA ASN A 49 -12.91 13.61 -13.77
C ASN A 49 -13.68 12.87 -12.66
N MET A 50 -13.04 12.55 -11.54
CA MET A 50 -13.68 11.97 -10.36
C MET A 50 -14.80 12.87 -9.84
N ARG A 51 -14.56 14.17 -9.74
CA ARG A 51 -15.57 15.17 -9.32
C ARG A 51 -16.77 15.19 -10.27
N GLN A 52 -16.55 15.18 -11.59
CA GLN A 52 -17.61 15.16 -12.60
C GLN A 52 -18.46 13.89 -12.54
N HIS A 53 -17.88 12.77 -12.10
CA HIS A 53 -18.57 11.49 -11.95
C HIS A 53 -19.07 11.24 -10.52
N SER A 54 -19.07 12.26 -9.65
CA SER A 54 -19.52 12.16 -8.25
C SER A 54 -18.79 11.09 -7.43
N VAL A 55 -17.50 10.85 -7.74
CA VAL A 55 -16.65 9.98 -6.92
C VAL A 55 -16.29 10.72 -5.64
N GLU A 56 -16.67 10.15 -4.50
CA GLU A 56 -16.42 10.73 -3.17
C GLU A 56 -15.10 10.27 -2.57
N ALA A 57 -14.65 9.05 -2.90
CA ALA A 57 -13.44 8.45 -2.34
C ALA A 57 -12.79 7.43 -3.27
N VAL A 58 -11.54 7.10 -2.97
CA VAL A 58 -10.68 6.18 -3.70
C VAL A 58 -10.10 5.14 -2.74
N ASP A 59 -10.30 3.86 -3.06
CA ASP A 59 -9.52 2.75 -2.48
C ASP A 59 -8.24 2.61 -3.30
N CYS A 60 -7.10 2.75 -2.64
CA CYS A 60 -5.76 2.79 -3.24
C CYS A 60 -4.94 1.63 -2.68
N TYR A 61 -4.33 0.83 -3.55
CA TYR A 61 -3.57 -0.32 -3.11
C TYR A 61 -2.34 -0.60 -3.99
N SER A 62 -1.35 -1.30 -3.43
CA SER A 62 -0.19 -1.78 -4.18
C SER A 62 -0.54 -2.99 -5.05
N VAL A 63 -0.07 -2.98 -6.30
CA VAL A 63 -0.32 -4.04 -7.29
C VAL A 63 0.32 -5.38 -6.92
N ASP A 64 1.32 -5.39 -6.04
CA ASP A 64 2.08 -6.58 -5.66
C ASP A 64 1.33 -7.51 -4.69
N ASN A 65 0.17 -7.11 -4.15
CA ASN A 65 -0.56 -7.91 -3.16
C ASN A 65 -1.60 -8.84 -3.82
N ALA A 66 -1.34 -10.14 -3.81
CA ALA A 66 -2.22 -11.15 -4.40
C ALA A 66 -3.53 -11.39 -3.62
N LEU A 67 -3.60 -10.97 -2.36
CA LEU A 67 -4.78 -11.09 -1.50
C LEU A 67 -5.53 -9.77 -1.32
N VAL A 68 -5.14 -8.72 -2.04
CA VAL A 68 -5.85 -7.45 -1.93
C VAL A 68 -7.33 -7.64 -2.24
N ARG A 69 -8.18 -6.97 -1.47
CA ARG A 69 -9.63 -6.89 -1.70
C ARG A 69 -9.96 -5.49 -2.22
N PRO A 70 -9.98 -5.25 -3.55
CA PRO A 70 -10.30 -3.94 -4.11
C PRO A 70 -11.74 -3.57 -3.80
N GLY A 71 -11.97 -2.32 -3.41
CA GLY A 71 -13.29 -1.79 -3.11
C GLY A 71 -13.97 -2.48 -1.91
N SER A 72 -13.20 -2.90 -0.90
CA SER A 72 -13.73 -3.59 0.29
C SER A 72 -14.89 -2.82 0.91
N PRO A 73 -16.15 -3.34 0.86
CA PRO A 73 -17.32 -2.59 1.28
C PRO A 73 -17.31 -2.32 2.78
N SER A 74 -16.78 -3.25 3.58
CA SER A 74 -16.63 -3.07 5.02
C SER A 74 -15.67 -1.92 5.35
N PHE A 75 -14.52 -1.85 4.67
CA PHE A 75 -13.54 -0.80 4.91
C PHE A 75 -14.02 0.56 4.40
N VAL A 76 -14.51 0.62 3.16
CA VAL A 76 -15.05 1.84 2.55
C VAL A 76 -16.25 2.35 3.34
N GLY A 77 -17.18 1.47 3.72
CA GLY A 77 -18.35 1.83 4.52
C GLY A 77 -17.98 2.32 5.92
N HIS A 78 -16.97 1.72 6.57
CA HIS A 78 -16.47 2.19 7.85
C HIS A 78 -15.84 3.58 7.75
N CYS A 79 -15.00 3.81 6.73
CA CYS A 79 -14.39 5.12 6.47
C CYS A 79 -15.45 6.19 6.19
N TRP A 80 -16.46 5.87 5.37
CA TRP A 80 -17.56 6.77 5.08
C TRP A 80 -18.34 7.12 6.34
N HIS A 81 -18.71 6.14 7.17
CA HIS A 81 -19.45 6.38 8.42
C HIS A 81 -18.67 7.25 9.42
N ARG A 82 -17.33 7.16 9.41
CA ARG A 82 -16.44 7.93 10.28
C ARG A 82 -16.09 9.32 9.74
N ASN A 83 -16.60 9.69 8.55
CA ASN A 83 -16.16 10.89 7.83
C ASN A 83 -14.62 10.95 7.67
N THR A 84 -14.03 9.81 7.32
CA THR A 84 -12.57 9.66 7.17
C THR A 84 -12.04 10.48 5.99
N ASP A 85 -10.98 11.26 6.23
CA ASP A 85 -10.24 11.93 5.16
C ASP A 85 -9.30 10.94 4.46
N CYS A 86 -8.54 10.22 5.28
CA CYS A 86 -7.46 9.34 4.90
C CYS A 86 -7.48 8.13 5.83
N GLY A 87 -7.52 6.92 5.28
CA GLY A 87 -7.57 5.69 6.04
C GLY A 87 -6.58 4.66 5.55
N ALA A 88 -6.35 3.64 6.36
CA ALA A 88 -5.54 2.49 5.96
C ALA A 88 -6.13 1.19 6.51
N ARG A 89 -6.09 0.15 5.68
CA ARG A 89 -6.10 -1.23 6.20
C ARG A 89 -4.70 -1.55 6.69
N VAL A 90 -4.61 -2.01 7.93
CA VAL A 90 -3.36 -2.36 8.59
C VAL A 90 -3.37 -3.84 8.92
N VAL A 91 -2.19 -4.45 9.02
CA VAL A 91 -2.07 -5.82 9.54
C VAL A 91 -1.18 -5.79 10.77
N ALA A 92 -1.47 -6.67 11.72
CA ALA A 92 -0.54 -6.94 12.81
C ALA A 92 0.85 -7.32 12.24
N LYS A 93 1.89 -6.72 12.82
CA LYS A 93 3.27 -7.00 12.48
C LYS A 93 3.60 -8.44 12.86
N ALA A 94 4.22 -9.18 11.95
CA ALA A 94 4.42 -10.62 12.13
C ALA A 94 5.49 -10.93 13.18
N TYR A 95 6.48 -10.06 13.30
CA TYR A 95 7.60 -10.12 14.24
C TYR A 95 8.29 -8.74 14.31
N PRO A 96 9.00 -8.40 15.40
CA PRO A 96 9.63 -7.09 15.60
C PRO A 96 10.51 -6.60 14.44
N GLU A 97 11.23 -7.50 13.78
CA GLU A 97 12.20 -7.19 12.73
C GLU A 97 11.59 -7.18 11.32
N GLU A 98 10.26 -7.32 11.19
CA GLU A 98 9.59 -7.24 9.89
C GLU A 98 9.88 -5.86 9.25
N ARG A 99 10.43 -5.89 8.02
CA ARG A 99 10.79 -4.69 7.24
C ARG A 99 9.56 -4.05 6.62
N VAL A 100 8.76 -3.43 7.47
CA VAL A 100 7.52 -2.74 7.10
C VAL A 100 7.38 -1.48 7.94
N GLY A 101 6.95 -0.39 7.31
CA GLY A 101 6.61 0.83 8.04
C GLY A 101 5.43 0.58 8.98
N VAL A 102 5.38 1.30 10.09
CA VAL A 102 4.35 1.17 11.12
C VAL A 102 3.63 2.49 11.32
N PHE A 103 2.33 2.44 11.57
CA PHE A 103 1.57 3.62 11.97
C PHE A 103 1.89 3.98 13.41
N ALA A 104 2.16 5.25 13.66
CA ALA A 104 2.41 5.82 14.97
C ALA A 104 1.73 7.19 15.09
N GLN A 105 1.57 7.66 16.33
CA GLN A 105 1.06 8.99 16.61
C GLN A 105 2.20 9.89 17.11
N ARG A 106 2.40 11.02 16.44
CA ARG A 106 3.34 12.08 16.81
C ARG A 106 2.61 13.42 16.86
N ASP A 107 2.70 14.12 17.99
CA ASP A 107 2.05 15.42 18.21
C ASP A 107 0.55 15.46 17.82
N GLY A 108 -0.19 14.39 18.15
CA GLY A 108 -1.62 14.28 17.84
C GLY A 108 -1.95 13.84 16.42
N ARG A 109 -0.95 13.63 15.55
CA ARG A 109 -1.12 13.26 14.14
C ARG A 109 -0.66 11.83 13.90
N ILE A 110 -1.39 11.13 13.03
CA ILE A 110 -1.00 9.79 12.59
C ILE A 110 0.00 9.93 11.44
N GLU A 111 1.08 9.17 11.53
CA GLU A 111 2.15 9.11 10.55
C GLU A 111 2.60 7.66 10.36
N VAL A 112 3.34 7.40 9.30
CA VAL A 112 4.04 6.12 9.12
C VAL A 112 5.51 6.35 9.39
N VAL A 113 6.06 5.55 10.30
CA VAL A 113 7.50 5.50 10.57
C VAL A 113 8.06 4.32 9.80
N GLU A 114 9.00 4.58 8.90
CA GLU A 114 9.65 3.51 8.14
C GLU A 114 10.52 2.61 9.03
N TYR A 115 10.64 1.34 8.67
CA TYR A 115 11.37 0.37 9.49
C TYR A 115 12.85 0.72 9.66
N SER A 116 13.43 1.47 8.73
CA SER A 116 14.82 1.96 8.80
C SER A 116 15.00 3.13 9.77
N GLU A 117 13.91 3.76 10.19
CA GLU A 117 13.89 4.93 11.09
C GLU A 117 13.45 4.56 12.51
N LEU A 118 12.86 3.38 12.69
CA LEU A 118 12.41 2.90 14.00
C LEU A 118 13.57 2.25 14.76
N ASP A 119 13.82 2.73 15.97
CA ASP A 119 14.83 2.13 16.87
C ASP A 119 14.49 0.65 17.15
N PRO A 120 15.47 -0.28 17.08
CA PRO A 120 15.21 -1.71 17.28
C PRO A 120 14.62 -2.08 18.64
N HIS A 121 14.95 -1.34 19.71
CA HIS A 121 14.37 -1.58 21.03
C HIS A 121 12.90 -1.14 21.06
N GLU A 122 12.58 0.02 20.47
CA GLU A 122 11.17 0.44 20.30
C GLU A 122 10.39 -0.50 19.38
N ALA A 123 11.01 -1.03 18.32
CA ALA A 123 10.38 -1.98 17.39
C ALA A 123 10.00 -3.31 18.07
N ALA A 124 10.73 -3.71 19.10
CA ALA A 124 10.50 -4.92 19.90
C ALA A 124 9.72 -4.66 21.19
N ALA A 125 9.43 -3.39 21.53
CA ALA A 125 8.66 -3.05 22.71
C ALA A 125 7.23 -3.59 22.62
N THR A 126 6.70 -4.07 23.73
CA THR A 126 5.31 -4.55 23.84
C THR A 126 4.45 -3.58 24.64
N ASP A 127 3.15 -3.55 24.32
CA ASP A 127 2.14 -2.88 25.13
C ASP A 127 1.79 -3.79 26.34
N PRO A 128 2.00 -3.35 27.59
CA PRO A 128 1.72 -4.15 28.78
C PRO A 128 0.26 -4.59 28.93
N SER A 129 -0.69 -3.90 28.30
CA SER A 129 -2.12 -4.19 28.40
C SER A 129 -2.60 -5.25 27.40
N THR A 130 -1.92 -5.36 26.25
CA THR A 130 -2.31 -6.30 25.19
C THR A 130 -1.30 -7.43 24.99
N GLU A 131 -0.09 -7.29 25.55
CA GLU A 131 1.08 -8.15 25.32
C GLU A 131 1.51 -8.23 23.84
N GLN A 132 0.94 -7.40 22.97
CA GLN A 132 1.32 -7.27 21.57
C GLN A 132 2.43 -6.23 21.40
N LEU A 133 3.02 -6.14 20.21
CA LEU A 133 3.98 -5.08 19.91
C LEU A 133 3.33 -3.70 20.07
N LYS A 134 4.07 -2.75 20.65
CA LYS A 134 3.61 -1.36 20.81
C LYS A 134 3.34 -0.71 19.45
N TYR A 135 4.18 -1.00 18.47
CA TYR A 135 3.99 -0.57 17.07
C TYR A 135 3.58 -1.78 16.21
N ASN A 136 2.34 -2.24 16.39
CA ASN A 136 1.84 -3.45 15.74
C ASN A 136 1.17 -3.21 14.38
N TRP A 137 0.78 -1.97 14.06
CA TRP A 137 -0.01 -1.70 12.86
C TRP A 137 0.86 -1.36 11.66
N SER A 138 1.12 -2.37 10.84
CA SER A 138 1.95 -2.26 9.64
C SER A 138 1.24 -1.56 8.49
N ASN A 139 1.94 -0.64 7.83
CA ASN A 139 1.53 -0.05 6.57
C ASN A 139 1.77 -1.03 5.41
N VAL A 140 0.68 -1.59 4.90
CA VAL A 140 0.68 -2.56 3.79
C VAL A 140 0.22 -1.96 2.46
N CYS A 141 0.29 -0.63 2.34
CA CYS A 141 -0.10 0.12 1.15
C CYS A 141 -1.51 -0.22 0.67
N MET A 142 -2.48 -0.23 1.60
CA MET A 142 -3.92 -0.32 1.33
C MET A 142 -4.60 0.87 2.02
N HIS A 143 -4.89 1.91 1.25
CA HIS A 143 -5.34 3.20 1.74
C HIS A 143 -6.73 3.57 1.23
N TYR A 144 -7.43 4.37 2.01
CA TYR A 144 -8.63 5.07 1.61
C TYR A 144 -8.31 6.56 1.56
N PHE A 145 -8.73 7.25 0.50
CA PHE A 145 -8.65 8.70 0.44
C PHE A 145 -9.99 9.27 -0.02
N SER A 146 -10.54 10.22 0.75
CA SER A 146 -11.58 11.08 0.21
C SER A 146 -11.04 11.90 -0.96
N ARG A 147 -11.87 12.18 -1.97
CA ARG A 147 -11.46 13.01 -3.11
C ARG A 147 -10.97 14.38 -2.65
N GLU A 148 -11.64 14.98 -1.67
CA GLU A 148 -11.24 16.28 -1.12
C GLU A 148 -9.87 16.23 -0.43
N PHE A 149 -9.55 15.12 0.25
CA PHE A 149 -8.22 14.94 0.81
C PHE A 149 -7.15 14.83 -0.28
N LEU A 150 -7.40 14.11 -1.37
CA LEU A 150 -6.47 14.02 -2.50
C LEU A 150 -6.16 15.40 -3.10
N GLU A 151 -7.17 16.26 -3.26
CA GLU A 151 -7.00 17.65 -3.73
C GLU A 151 -6.13 18.47 -2.75
N ARG A 152 -6.39 18.37 -1.44
CA ARG A 152 -5.58 19.04 -0.40
C ARG A 152 -4.14 18.53 -0.38
N ALA A 153 -3.95 17.22 -0.50
CA ALA A 153 -2.64 16.60 -0.53
C ALA A 153 -1.81 17.04 -1.74
N ALA A 154 -2.41 17.07 -2.93
CA ALA A 154 -1.76 17.57 -4.14
C ALA A 154 -1.35 19.05 -4.00
N ALA A 155 -2.23 19.90 -3.43
CA ALA A 155 -1.93 21.30 -3.18
C ALA A 155 -0.82 21.49 -2.13
N PHE A 156 -0.83 20.69 -1.05
CA PHE A 156 0.19 20.70 -0.02
C PHE A 156 1.58 20.38 -0.59
N LEU A 157 1.69 19.29 -1.37
CA LEU A 157 2.95 18.89 -1.99
C LEU A 157 3.45 19.93 -3.00
N SER A 158 2.54 20.47 -3.82
CA SER A 158 2.86 21.50 -4.82
C SER A 158 3.31 22.83 -4.19
N SER A 159 2.97 23.08 -2.92
CA SER A 159 3.42 24.27 -2.17
C SER A 159 4.86 24.16 -1.62
N GLY A 160 5.57 23.07 -1.92
CA GLY A 160 6.93 22.83 -1.44
C GLY A 160 7.02 22.40 0.04
N LYS A 161 5.87 22.07 0.66
CA LYS A 161 5.80 21.60 2.05
C LYS A 161 5.93 20.09 2.18
N GLY A 162 5.91 19.37 1.06
CA GLY A 162 6.18 17.93 1.02
C GLY A 162 7.63 17.60 1.36
N CYS A 163 7.85 16.39 1.85
CA CYS A 163 9.18 15.86 2.08
C CYS A 163 9.56 14.88 0.95
N TYR A 164 10.84 14.85 0.61
CA TYR A 164 11.42 13.80 -0.21
C TYR A 164 12.35 12.96 0.65
N HIS A 165 12.27 11.65 0.48
CA HIS A 165 13.15 10.67 1.07
C HIS A 165 14.34 10.44 0.15
N ALA A 166 15.55 10.63 0.68
CA ALA A 166 16.78 10.54 -0.07
C ALA A 166 17.40 9.14 0.05
N ALA A 167 17.56 8.44 -1.07
CA ALA A 167 18.19 7.13 -1.11
C ALA A 167 19.51 7.18 -1.90
N LYS A 168 20.63 6.84 -1.22
CA LYS A 168 21.93 6.67 -1.87
C LYS A 168 21.93 5.42 -2.74
N LYS A 169 22.34 5.55 -4.00
CA LYS A 169 22.38 4.46 -5.00
C LYS A 169 23.58 4.64 -5.93
N SER A 170 24.04 3.53 -6.49
CA SER A 170 24.87 3.55 -7.69
C SER A 170 23.99 3.89 -8.90
N ILE A 171 24.32 4.97 -9.62
CA ILE A 171 23.54 5.54 -10.70
C ILE A 171 24.37 5.47 -11.98
N SER A 172 23.82 4.82 -13.01
CA SER A 172 24.43 4.80 -14.34
C SER A 172 24.50 6.23 -14.89
N SER A 173 25.70 6.68 -15.26
CA SER A 173 25.94 7.99 -15.88
C SER A 173 26.68 7.88 -17.20
N LYS A 174 26.82 9.00 -17.91
CA LYS A 174 27.53 9.09 -19.19
C LYS A 174 28.99 8.62 -19.15
N ASP A 175 29.66 8.74 -18.00
CA ASP A 175 31.09 8.40 -17.83
C ASP A 175 31.28 7.09 -17.03
N GLY A 176 30.20 6.33 -16.81
CA GLY A 176 30.18 5.12 -15.96
C GLY A 176 29.34 5.31 -14.68
N PRO A 177 29.15 4.25 -13.87
CA PRO A 177 28.37 4.35 -12.65
C PRO A 177 28.99 5.31 -11.62
N VAL A 178 28.17 6.18 -11.04
CA VAL A 178 28.56 7.13 -9.98
C VAL A 178 27.69 6.93 -8.75
N GLN A 179 28.20 7.28 -7.57
CA GLN A 179 27.34 7.37 -6.39
C GLN A 179 26.47 8.62 -6.49
N GLY A 180 25.18 8.46 -6.21
CA GLY A 180 24.23 9.54 -6.23
C GLY A 180 23.04 9.29 -5.33
N VAL A 181 22.12 10.23 -5.35
CA VAL A 181 20.91 10.28 -4.53
C VAL A 181 19.70 10.26 -5.46
N LYS A 182 18.75 9.39 -5.14
CA LYS A 182 17.39 9.42 -5.68
C LYS A 182 16.45 10.00 -4.64
N LEU A 183 15.49 10.79 -5.10
CA LEU A 183 14.47 11.40 -4.27
C LEU A 183 13.13 10.73 -4.54
N GLU A 184 12.46 10.28 -3.48
CA GLU A 184 11.15 9.63 -3.54
C GLU A 184 10.19 10.32 -2.58
N ALA A 185 8.99 10.65 -3.04
CA ALA A 185 7.88 11.00 -2.16
C ALA A 185 7.16 9.71 -1.76
N PHE A 186 6.74 9.59 -0.49
CA PHE A 186 5.92 8.47 -0.06
C PHE A 186 4.45 8.85 0.08
N ILE A 187 3.58 7.96 -0.38
CA ILE A 187 2.13 8.16 -0.38
C ILE A 187 1.61 8.45 1.03
N PHE A 188 2.20 7.79 2.03
CA PHE A 188 1.79 7.91 3.42
C PHE A 188 2.28 9.19 4.13
N ASP A 189 3.21 9.96 3.56
CA ASP A 189 3.69 11.20 4.20
C ASP A 189 2.56 12.23 4.38
N THR A 190 1.52 12.13 3.57
CA THR A 190 0.34 13.00 3.62
C THR A 190 -0.63 12.66 4.76
N PHE A 191 -0.47 11.52 5.45
CA PHE A 191 -1.29 11.20 6.63
C PHE A 191 -1.17 12.28 7.71
N SER A 192 0.01 12.92 7.80
CA SER A 192 0.30 14.01 8.73
C SER A 192 -0.62 15.23 8.55
N ILE A 193 -1.25 15.42 7.39
CA ILE A 193 -2.15 16.55 7.11
C ILE A 193 -3.64 16.17 7.10
N ALA A 194 -3.97 14.89 7.35
CA ALA A 194 -5.34 14.44 7.45
C ALA A 194 -6.02 14.96 8.73
N ARG A 195 -7.30 15.34 8.64
CA ARG A 195 -8.08 15.80 9.80
C ARG A 195 -8.68 14.62 10.56
N GLN A 196 -9.15 13.62 9.83
CA GLN A 196 -9.71 12.39 10.38
C GLN A 196 -9.04 11.18 9.75
N VAL A 197 -8.29 10.44 10.57
CA VAL A 197 -7.65 9.18 10.15
C VAL A 197 -8.43 7.98 10.66
N THR A 198 -8.46 6.92 9.88
CA THR A 198 -9.04 5.62 10.29
C THR A 198 -8.10 4.50 9.92
N LEU A 199 -7.65 3.75 10.92
CA LEU A 199 -6.89 2.52 10.74
C LEU A 199 -7.82 1.35 11.04
N MET A 200 -7.94 0.41 10.10
CA MET A 200 -8.74 -0.80 10.26
C MET A 200 -7.82 -2.01 10.18
N GLU A 201 -7.63 -2.69 11.31
CA GLU A 201 -6.87 -3.92 11.33
C GLU A 201 -7.62 -5.03 10.59
N VAL A 202 -6.92 -5.70 9.68
CA VAL A 202 -7.42 -6.85 8.92
C VAL A 202 -6.54 -8.07 9.14
N HIS A 203 -7.12 -9.26 8.94
CA HIS A 203 -6.36 -10.49 9.04
C HIS A 203 -5.37 -10.62 7.88
N ARG A 204 -4.07 -10.67 8.21
CA ARG A 204 -2.99 -10.83 7.23
C ARG A 204 -3.24 -11.99 6.25
N HIS A 205 -3.65 -13.14 6.76
CA HIS A 205 -3.88 -14.34 5.95
C HIS A 205 -5.11 -14.26 5.04
N GLU A 206 -5.90 -13.19 5.15
CA GLU A 206 -7.04 -12.91 4.28
C GLU A 206 -6.78 -11.79 3.27
N GLU A 207 -5.95 -10.80 3.62
CA GLU A 207 -5.84 -9.57 2.82
C GLU A 207 -4.41 -9.19 2.42
N PHE A 208 -3.37 -9.90 2.86
CA PHE A 208 -1.99 -9.51 2.59
C PHE A 208 -1.07 -10.69 2.22
N ALA A 209 -0.71 -10.75 0.94
CA ALA A 209 0.27 -11.66 0.37
C ALA A 209 1.07 -10.96 -0.75
N PRO A 210 2.09 -10.16 -0.41
CA PRO A 210 2.85 -9.40 -1.40
C PRO A 210 3.78 -10.29 -2.23
N VAL A 211 4.10 -9.84 -3.46
CA VAL A 211 5.04 -10.45 -4.39
C VAL A 211 6.17 -9.46 -4.69
N LYS A 212 7.24 -9.56 -3.90
CA LYS A 212 8.41 -8.66 -3.95
C LYS A 212 9.70 -9.36 -4.38
N ASN A 213 9.76 -10.69 -4.23
CA ASN A 213 10.94 -11.51 -4.48
C ASN A 213 10.72 -12.48 -5.63
N ALA A 214 11.81 -12.92 -6.25
CA ALA A 214 11.78 -13.86 -7.37
C ALA A 214 11.14 -15.22 -7.00
N PRO A 215 10.62 -15.99 -7.98
CA PRO A 215 10.15 -17.36 -7.78
C PRO A 215 11.16 -18.23 -7.02
N GLY A 216 10.66 -19.09 -6.13
CA GLY A 216 11.48 -19.94 -5.26
C GLY A 216 11.99 -19.27 -3.98
N SER A 217 11.87 -17.94 -3.84
CA SER A 217 12.21 -17.26 -2.58
C SER A 217 11.25 -17.67 -1.46
N ALA A 218 11.79 -17.80 -0.24
CA ALA A 218 11.05 -18.28 0.93
C ALA A 218 10.00 -17.29 1.47
N LYS A 219 10.08 -16.01 1.11
CA LYS A 219 9.16 -14.95 1.54
C LYS A 219 8.76 -14.09 0.34
N ASP A 220 7.54 -13.56 0.37
CA ASP A 220 6.98 -12.58 -0.58
C ASP A 220 7.28 -12.89 -2.06
N SER A 221 7.10 -14.14 -2.48
CA SER A 221 7.36 -14.62 -3.83
C SER A 221 6.06 -15.07 -4.51
N PRO A 222 6.05 -15.28 -5.85
CA PRO A 222 4.89 -15.85 -6.53
C PRO A 222 4.44 -17.18 -5.90
N ASN A 223 5.38 -17.99 -5.38
CA ASN A 223 5.07 -19.26 -4.72
C ASN A 223 4.35 -19.05 -3.39
N THR A 224 4.82 -18.14 -2.54
CA THR A 224 4.19 -17.86 -1.24
C THR A 224 2.83 -17.19 -1.42
N ALA A 225 2.70 -16.27 -2.38
CA ALA A 225 1.44 -15.61 -2.70
C ALA A 225 0.39 -16.61 -3.21
N ARG A 226 0.77 -17.48 -4.17
CA ARG A 226 -0.12 -18.56 -4.63
C ARG A 226 -0.54 -19.47 -3.48
N ALA A 227 0.39 -19.88 -2.61
CA ALA A 227 0.06 -20.72 -1.46
C ALA A 227 -0.93 -20.03 -0.50
N ALA A 228 -0.77 -18.72 -0.27
CA ALA A 228 -1.67 -17.93 0.58
C ALA A 228 -3.09 -17.85 0.01
N VAL A 229 -3.24 -17.58 -1.31
CA VAL A 229 -4.53 -17.58 -2.01
C VAL A 229 -5.22 -18.94 -1.90
N LEU A 230 -4.51 -20.03 -2.21
CA LEU A 230 -5.07 -21.38 -2.14
C LEU A 230 -5.45 -21.78 -0.71
N ALA A 231 -4.67 -21.34 0.29
CA ALA A 231 -4.99 -21.58 1.69
C ALA A 231 -6.25 -20.81 2.14
N LEU A 232 -6.44 -19.58 1.66
CA LEU A 232 -7.65 -18.79 1.93
C LEU A 232 -8.89 -19.45 1.34
N HIS A 233 -8.85 -19.78 0.05
CA HIS A 233 -9.96 -20.42 -0.64
C HIS A 233 -10.29 -21.80 -0.07
N LYS A 234 -9.28 -22.56 0.36
CA LYS A 234 -9.50 -23.81 1.10
C LYS A 234 -10.29 -23.56 2.40
N ARG A 235 -9.94 -22.53 3.19
CA ARG A 235 -10.69 -22.18 4.40
C ARG A 235 -12.13 -21.78 4.10
N TRP A 236 -12.38 -20.99 3.06
CA TRP A 236 -13.74 -20.63 2.65
C TRP A 236 -14.57 -21.86 2.26
N HIS A 237 -13.96 -22.80 1.55
CA HIS A 237 -14.61 -24.07 1.22
C HIS A 237 -14.94 -24.89 2.49
N GLU A 238 -13.98 -25.03 3.40
CA GLU A 238 -14.19 -25.76 4.67
C GLU A 238 -15.25 -25.11 5.57
N GLN A 239 -15.36 -23.78 5.57
CA GLN A 239 -16.35 -23.03 6.34
C GLN A 239 -17.76 -23.05 5.72
N SER A 240 -17.86 -23.10 4.38
CA SER A 240 -19.13 -23.19 3.68
C SER A 240 -19.69 -24.61 3.67
N ALA A 241 -18.83 -25.62 3.64
CA ALA A 241 -19.18 -27.03 3.71
C ALA A 241 -19.43 -27.50 5.16
N ASN A 242 -20.48 -26.99 5.80
CA ASN A 242 -21.06 -27.70 6.94
C ASN A 242 -21.63 -29.03 6.43
N ALA A 243 -20.85 -30.11 6.61
CA ALA A 243 -21.21 -31.51 6.38
C ALA A 243 -21.42 -31.96 4.92
N SER A 244 -20.45 -32.73 4.41
CA SER A 244 -20.68 -33.85 3.48
C SER A 244 -21.15 -33.51 2.05
N THR A 245 -20.28 -32.93 1.22
CA THR A 245 -20.40 -33.11 -0.24
C THR A 245 -19.05 -33.43 -0.90
N SER A 246 -19.09 -34.45 -1.75
CA SER A 246 -17.95 -35.18 -2.32
C SER A 246 -17.51 -34.65 -3.70
N LYS A 247 -17.71 -33.37 -4.01
CA LYS A 247 -17.22 -32.77 -5.26
C LYS A 247 -15.92 -32.01 -4.99
N LYS A 248 -14.88 -32.35 -5.77
CA LYS A 248 -13.60 -31.65 -5.80
C LYS A 248 -13.79 -30.26 -6.42
N ILE A 249 -14.25 -29.27 -5.67
CA ILE A 249 -13.93 -27.87 -6.01
C ILE A 249 -12.40 -27.76 -5.87
N GLY A 250 -11.72 -27.26 -6.90
CA GLY A 250 -10.29 -26.98 -6.83
C GLY A 250 -10.01 -25.95 -5.71
N PRO A 251 -8.79 -25.86 -5.17
CA PRO A 251 -8.48 -24.93 -4.09
C PRO A 251 -8.51 -23.45 -4.52
N GLU A 252 -9.01 -23.12 -5.71
CA GLU A 252 -9.03 -21.76 -6.25
C GLU A 252 -10.46 -21.36 -6.61
N ILE A 253 -10.95 -20.30 -5.98
CA ILE A 253 -12.30 -19.77 -6.14
C ILE A 253 -12.20 -18.49 -6.96
N SER A 254 -12.97 -18.42 -8.05
CA SER A 254 -13.03 -17.22 -8.87
C SER A 254 -13.65 -16.05 -8.09
N PRO A 255 -13.11 -14.82 -8.17
CA PRO A 255 -13.74 -13.64 -7.58
C PRO A 255 -15.16 -13.35 -8.11
N LEU A 256 -15.53 -13.89 -9.28
CA LEU A 256 -16.89 -13.80 -9.81
C LEU A 256 -17.88 -14.73 -9.10
N LEU A 257 -17.37 -15.74 -8.39
CA LEU A 257 -18.16 -16.68 -7.61
C LEU A 257 -18.32 -16.18 -6.18
N SER A 258 -17.25 -15.66 -5.60
CA SER A 258 -17.21 -15.20 -4.22
C SER A 258 -16.11 -14.15 -4.03
N TYR A 259 -16.44 -13.01 -3.42
CA TYR A 259 -15.50 -11.93 -3.15
C TYR A 259 -14.67 -12.18 -1.88
N ALA A 260 -15.31 -12.67 -0.82
CA ALA A 260 -14.70 -12.88 0.49
C ALA A 260 -15.16 -14.19 1.17
N GLY A 261 -15.65 -15.16 0.41
CA GLY A 261 -16.10 -16.48 0.90
C GLY A 261 -17.62 -16.63 1.00
N GLU A 262 -18.40 -15.57 0.76
CA GLU A 262 -19.86 -15.60 0.69
C GLU A 262 -20.39 -16.36 -0.54
N GLY A 263 -21.64 -16.82 -0.49
CA GLY A 263 -22.32 -17.44 -1.65
C GLY A 263 -21.86 -18.85 -2.02
N LEU A 264 -20.85 -19.42 -1.35
CA LEU A 264 -20.28 -20.71 -1.73
C LEU A 264 -21.18 -21.93 -1.45
N HIS A 265 -22.12 -21.82 -0.52
CA HIS A 265 -23.07 -22.90 -0.19
C HIS A 265 -23.92 -23.30 -1.41
N SER A 266 -24.41 -22.32 -2.19
CA SER A 266 -25.24 -22.57 -3.37
C SER A 266 -24.48 -23.15 -4.58
N CYS A 267 -23.15 -23.11 -4.56
CA CYS A 267 -22.30 -23.67 -5.62
C CYS A 267 -21.83 -25.09 -5.30
N LEU A 268 -22.09 -25.54 -4.06
CA LEU A 268 -21.76 -26.86 -3.53
C LEU A 268 -22.96 -27.82 -3.51
N ASP A 269 -24.17 -27.30 -3.72
CA ASP A 269 -25.40 -28.09 -3.83
C ASP A 269 -25.60 -28.67 -5.26
N PRO A 270 -26.13 -29.91 -5.39
CA PRO A 270 -26.17 -30.69 -6.63
C PRO A 270 -27.09 -30.15 -7.73
#